data_AF-A0A2S4V398-F1
#
_entry.id   AF-A0A2S4V398-F1
#
_cell.length_a   1.000
_cell.length_b   1.000
_cell.length_c   1.000
_cell.angle_alpha   90.00
_cell.angle_beta   90.00
_cell.angle_gamma   90.00
#
_symmetry.space_group_name_H-M   'P 1'
#
loop_
_entity.id
_entity.type
_entity.pdbx_description
1 polymer ?
#
loop_
_entity_poly.entity_id
_entity_poly.type
_entity_poly.pdbx_seq_one_letter_code
_entity_poly.pdbx_strand_id
1 'polypeptide(L)'
;MAFSSVRFGYVPLWADDPVYINERAREEEADMPMCRCSNCAPEAAEVLVECLLCANVDNFDDIMNDSFTRPWNYDISSKYPSKVSAPRKRKFKEEDTEELEDFAMMLVTDLHHYYDTEVSPGGVLLPSFLFGKDDCDAILASLEHINEIGDLRGVIGGECFIGQYEWLFNFKWIINYKANELAGRPAPAQPTHVTKKARSWTSPSTPKDKTKATDI
;
A
#
# COMPACT_ATOMS: atom_id res chain seq x y z
N MET A 1 -36.99 7.13 0.95
CA MET A 1 -36.40 8.39 1.48
C MET A 1 -35.15 8.67 0.67
N ALA A 2 -35.17 9.71 -0.16
CA ALA A 2 -34.04 10.07 -1.02
C ALA A 2 -33.17 11.10 -0.30
N PHE A 3 -31.87 10.83 -0.16
CA PHE A 3 -30.90 11.81 0.30
C PHE A 3 -30.86 12.98 -0.71
N SER A 4 -31.22 14.19 -0.26
CA SER A 4 -31.37 15.42 -1.07
C SER A 4 -30.03 16.07 -1.49
N SER A 5 -28.89 15.46 -1.21
CA SER A 5 -27.56 16.08 -1.46
C SER A 5 -27.14 16.21 -2.95
N VAL A 6 -28.02 16.01 -3.93
CA VAL A 6 -27.63 16.14 -5.36
C VAL A 6 -28.57 17.05 -6.17
N ARG A 7 -28.98 18.20 -5.62
CA ARG A 7 -29.55 19.29 -6.46
C ARG A 7 -28.49 20.22 -7.04
N PHE A 8 -27.36 20.42 -6.35
CA PHE A 8 -26.35 21.42 -6.72
C PHE A 8 -25.00 20.83 -7.14
N GLY A 9 -24.82 19.51 -7.06
CA GLY A 9 -23.59 18.82 -7.47
C GLY A 9 -22.38 19.06 -6.57
N TYR A 10 -22.55 19.70 -5.41
CA TYR A 10 -21.53 19.85 -4.38
C TYR A 10 -22.14 19.72 -2.97
N VAL A 11 -21.30 19.37 -2.00
CA VAL A 11 -21.67 19.30 -0.58
C VAL A 11 -21.22 20.59 0.10
N PRO A 12 -22.15 21.39 0.68
CA PRO A 12 -21.79 22.56 1.47
C PRO A 12 -20.90 22.18 2.65
N LEU A 13 -19.78 22.89 2.80
CA LEU A 13 -18.79 22.63 3.87
C LEU A 13 -18.94 23.56 5.08
N TRP A 14 -19.78 24.59 4.97
CA TRP A 14 -19.91 25.65 5.98
C TRP A 14 -21.36 25.88 6.39
N ALA A 15 -21.56 26.29 7.64
CA ALA A 15 -22.90 26.50 8.21
C ALA A 15 -23.60 27.78 7.72
N ASP A 16 -22.84 28.72 7.15
CA ASP A 16 -23.32 29.95 6.55
C ASP A 16 -23.67 29.80 5.05
N ASP A 17 -23.48 28.61 4.48
CA ASP A 17 -23.86 28.34 3.10
C ASP A 17 -25.40 28.43 2.92
N PRO A 18 -25.91 29.23 1.98
CA PRO A 18 -27.34 29.40 1.78
C PRO A 18 -28.05 28.08 1.40
N VAL A 19 -27.38 27.14 0.74
CA VAL A 19 -27.91 25.82 0.42
C VAL A 19 -28.10 24.99 1.70
N TYR A 20 -27.13 25.04 2.62
CA TYR A 20 -27.23 24.36 3.92
C TYR A 20 -28.39 24.92 4.76
N ILE A 21 -28.52 26.25 4.84
CA ILE A 21 -29.58 26.93 5.60
C ILE A 21 -30.97 26.57 5.04
N ASN A 22 -31.12 26.55 3.71
CA ASN A 22 -32.39 26.21 3.08
C ASN A 22 -32.77 24.73 3.27
N GLU A 23 -31.82 23.81 3.22
CA GLU A 23 -32.09 22.39 3.49
C GLU A 23 -32.45 22.16 4.95
N ARG A 24 -31.76 22.82 5.89
CA ARG A 24 -32.10 22.85 7.32
C ARG A 24 -33.54 23.30 7.57
N ALA A 25 -33.96 24.40 6.96
CA ALA A 25 -35.33 24.91 7.10
C ALA A 25 -36.38 23.93 6.54
N ARG A 26 -36.06 23.27 5.42
CA ARG A 26 -36.92 22.23 4.81
C ARG A 26 -37.05 21.00 5.71
N GLU A 27 -35.98 20.57 6.36
CA GLU A 27 -36.00 19.46 7.32
C GLU A 27 -36.89 19.76 8.53
N GLU A 28 -36.82 21.00 9.05
CA GLU A 28 -37.66 21.48 10.15
C GLU A 28 -39.14 21.56 9.76
N GLU A 29 -39.47 22.05 8.57
CA GLU A 29 -40.85 22.08 8.05
C GLU A 29 -41.43 20.68 7.85
N ALA A 30 -40.58 19.72 7.46
CA ALA A 30 -40.97 18.33 7.24
C ALA A 30 -40.96 17.47 8.52
N ASP A 31 -40.73 18.08 9.70
CA ASP A 31 -40.61 17.39 11.00
C ASP A 31 -39.64 16.19 10.96
N MET A 32 -38.53 16.36 10.23
CA MET A 32 -37.52 15.32 10.11
C MET A 32 -36.74 15.20 11.43
N PRO A 33 -36.33 13.97 11.82
CA PRO A 33 -35.53 13.79 13.02
C PRO A 33 -34.21 14.54 12.92
N MET A 34 -33.71 15.00 14.08
CA MET A 34 -32.47 15.75 14.15
C MET A 34 -31.31 14.99 13.50
N CYS A 35 -30.64 15.65 12.57
CA CYS A 35 -29.50 15.07 11.86
C CYS A 35 -28.32 14.84 12.81
N ARG A 36 -27.76 13.63 12.78
CA ARG A 36 -26.60 13.20 13.59
C ARG A 36 -25.30 13.08 12.76
N CYS A 37 -25.21 13.76 11.63
CA CYS A 37 -24.00 13.73 10.80
C CYS A 37 -22.86 14.56 11.43
N SER A 38 -21.63 14.40 10.92
CA SER A 38 -20.45 15.12 11.39
C SER A 38 -20.56 16.64 11.35
N ASN A 39 -21.40 17.19 10.46
CA ASN A 39 -21.60 18.64 10.37
C ASN A 39 -22.65 19.15 11.37
N CYS A 40 -23.62 18.32 11.74
CA CYS A 40 -24.73 18.70 12.64
C CYS A 40 -24.46 18.34 14.11
N ALA A 41 -23.61 17.33 14.37
CA ALA A 41 -23.20 16.89 15.70
C ALA A 41 -21.71 16.49 15.71
N PRO A 42 -20.79 17.47 15.63
CA PRO A 42 -19.36 17.20 15.48
C PRO A 42 -18.76 16.45 16.69
N GLU A 43 -19.18 16.77 17.91
CA GLU A 43 -18.69 16.11 19.12
C GLU A 43 -19.12 14.63 19.18
N ALA A 44 -20.37 14.34 18.81
CA ALA A 44 -20.88 12.97 18.74
C ALA A 44 -20.15 12.17 17.65
N ALA A 45 -19.86 12.78 16.51
CA ALA A 45 -19.11 12.16 15.43
C ALA A 45 -17.66 11.83 15.83
N GLU A 46 -17.01 12.67 16.64
CA GLU A 46 -15.67 12.38 17.17
C GLU A 46 -15.69 11.16 18.09
N VAL A 47 -16.64 11.10 19.03
CA VAL A 47 -16.83 9.93 19.91
C VAL A 47 -17.14 8.67 19.11
N LEU A 48 -17.98 8.77 18.08
CA LEU A 48 -18.29 7.66 17.18
C LEU A 48 -17.02 7.11 16.52
N VAL A 49 -16.18 7.97 15.95
CA VAL A 49 -14.91 7.56 15.30
C VAL A 49 -14.00 6.85 16.29
N GLU A 50 -13.92 7.31 17.52
CA GLU A 50 -13.17 6.62 18.56
C GLU A 50 -13.81 5.25 18.85
N CYS A 51 -15.10 5.18 19.16
CA CYS A 51 -15.77 3.92 19.49
C CYS A 51 -15.71 2.88 18.36
N LEU A 52 -15.69 3.30 17.09
CA LEU A 52 -15.57 2.39 15.94
C LEU A 52 -14.26 1.57 15.94
N LEU A 53 -13.20 2.06 16.58
CA LEU A 53 -11.94 1.30 16.70
C LEU A 53 -12.12 -0.02 17.47
N CYS A 54 -13.09 -0.07 18.39
CA CYS A 54 -13.45 -1.24 19.19
C CYS A 54 -14.79 -1.87 18.78
N ALA A 55 -15.34 -1.50 17.62
CA ALA A 55 -16.57 -2.09 17.11
C ALA A 55 -16.41 -3.59 16.82
N ASN A 56 -17.42 -4.35 17.20
CA ASN A 56 -17.65 -5.75 16.88
C ASN A 56 -19.15 -5.96 16.61
N VAL A 57 -19.54 -7.18 16.28
CA VAL A 57 -20.93 -7.49 15.90
C VAL A 57 -21.93 -7.22 17.04
N ASP A 58 -21.50 -7.36 18.30
CA ASP A 58 -22.38 -7.26 19.47
C ASP A 58 -22.58 -5.81 19.95
N ASN A 59 -21.61 -4.92 19.71
CA ASN A 59 -21.65 -3.54 20.21
C ASN A 59 -21.87 -2.47 19.12
N PHE A 60 -21.97 -2.87 17.84
CA PHE A 60 -22.09 -1.93 16.73
C PHE A 60 -23.33 -1.02 16.87
N ASP A 61 -24.49 -1.59 17.18
CA ASP A 61 -25.73 -0.81 17.32
C ASP A 61 -25.66 0.15 18.51
N ASP A 62 -25.03 -0.26 19.61
CA ASP A 62 -24.83 0.62 20.77
C ASP A 62 -23.89 1.80 20.45
N ILE A 63 -22.86 1.55 19.64
CA ILE A 63 -21.95 2.59 19.14
C ILE A 63 -22.71 3.57 18.24
N MET A 64 -23.55 3.08 17.32
CA MET A 64 -24.35 3.93 16.43
C MET A 64 -25.42 4.75 17.18
N ASN A 65 -25.84 4.29 18.35
CA ASN A 65 -26.86 4.95 19.18
C ASN A 65 -26.26 5.83 20.30
N ASP A 66 -24.95 6.08 20.32
CA ASP A 66 -24.23 6.80 21.38
C ASP A 66 -24.46 6.22 22.79
N SER A 67 -24.89 4.95 22.91
CA SER A 67 -25.09 4.26 24.19
C SER A 67 -23.84 3.50 24.65
N PHE A 68 -22.87 3.30 23.75
CA PHE A 68 -21.63 2.62 24.06
C PHE A 68 -20.60 3.56 24.72
N THR A 69 -20.16 3.22 25.93
CA THR A 69 -19.02 3.88 26.56
C THR A 69 -17.77 3.04 26.40
N ARG A 70 -16.75 3.58 25.75
CA ARG A 70 -15.45 2.90 25.57
C ARG A 70 -14.78 2.66 26.94
N PRO A 71 -14.41 1.42 27.29
CA PRO A 71 -13.85 1.14 28.62
C PRO A 71 -12.34 1.37 28.79
N TRP A 72 -11.56 1.78 27.77
CA TRP A 72 -10.10 2.02 27.87
C TRP A 72 -9.48 2.52 26.55
N ASN A 73 -8.20 2.93 26.60
CA ASN A 73 -7.36 3.10 25.42
C ASN A 73 -7.19 1.75 24.69
N TYR A 74 -7.87 1.58 23.56
CA TYR A 74 -7.82 0.35 22.75
C TYR A 74 -6.54 0.32 21.91
N ASP A 75 -5.65 -0.63 22.18
CA ASP A 75 -4.42 -0.81 21.40
C ASP A 75 -4.71 -1.45 20.05
N ILE A 76 -4.67 -0.63 19.00
CA ILE A 76 -4.83 -1.05 17.60
C ILE A 76 -3.53 -1.56 16.98
N SER A 77 -2.41 -1.62 17.71
CA SER A 77 -1.11 -2.09 17.19
C SER A 77 -1.23 -3.46 16.51
N SER A 78 -2.04 -4.36 17.08
CA SER A 78 -2.33 -5.69 16.56
C SER A 78 -3.11 -5.72 15.25
N LYS A 79 -3.85 -4.66 14.92
CA LYS A 79 -4.61 -4.53 13.66
C LYS A 79 -3.71 -4.07 12.51
N TYR A 80 -2.55 -3.49 12.79
CA TYR A 80 -1.61 -3.12 11.76
C TYR A 80 -0.82 -4.35 11.30
N PRO A 81 -0.68 -4.56 9.98
CA PRO A 81 0.16 -5.63 9.48
C PRO A 81 1.59 -5.45 10.01
N SER A 82 2.19 -6.56 10.42
CA SER A 82 3.59 -6.59 10.82
C SER A 82 4.44 -6.04 9.68
N LYS A 83 5.30 -5.05 9.97
CA LYS A 83 6.15 -4.43 8.96
C LYS A 83 7.14 -5.47 8.44
N VAL A 84 6.81 -6.11 7.33
CA VAL A 84 7.70 -7.06 6.67
C VAL A 84 8.89 -6.28 6.13
N SER A 85 10.11 -6.75 6.39
CA SER A 85 11.30 -6.15 5.80
C SER A 85 11.16 -6.22 4.29
N ALA A 86 11.12 -5.07 3.62
CA ALA A 86 11.13 -5.03 2.17
C ALA A 86 12.39 -5.75 1.64
N PRO A 87 12.26 -6.57 0.59
CA PRO A 87 13.42 -7.16 -0.07
C PRO A 87 14.32 -6.05 -0.62
N ARG A 88 15.62 -6.35 -0.71
CA ARG A 88 16.60 -5.37 -1.23
C ARG A 88 16.38 -5.20 -2.73
N LYS A 89 15.87 -4.04 -3.12
CA LYS A 89 15.75 -3.66 -4.52
C LYS A 89 17.14 -3.48 -5.17
N ARG A 90 17.29 -3.91 -6.43
CA ARG A 90 18.46 -3.61 -7.26
C ARG A 90 18.57 -2.09 -7.42
N LYS A 91 19.80 -1.57 -7.34
CA LYS A 91 20.11 -0.18 -7.71
C LYS A 91 20.61 -0.16 -9.13
N PHE A 92 19.98 0.64 -9.98
CA PHE A 92 20.42 0.89 -11.35
C PHE A 92 21.46 2.00 -11.40
N LYS A 93 22.41 1.88 -12.33
CA LYS A 93 23.36 2.95 -12.65
C LYS A 93 22.83 3.80 -13.80
N GLU A 94 23.42 4.98 -13.98
CA GLU A 94 23.11 5.86 -15.11
C GLU A 94 23.36 5.18 -16.47
N GLU A 95 24.37 4.29 -16.53
CA GLU A 95 24.67 3.43 -17.69
C GLU A 95 23.52 2.48 -18.08
N ASP A 96 22.68 2.08 -17.13
CA ASP A 96 21.56 1.15 -17.38
C ASP A 96 20.31 1.88 -17.90
N THR A 97 20.32 3.22 -17.95
CA THR A 97 19.10 4.05 -18.12
C THR A 97 18.38 3.78 -19.45
N GLU A 98 19.13 3.67 -20.54
CA GLU A 98 18.56 3.43 -21.89
C GLU A 98 17.86 2.06 -21.95
N GLU A 99 18.49 1.01 -21.42
CA GLU A 99 17.90 -0.34 -21.38
C GLU A 99 16.64 -0.39 -20.51
N LEU A 100 16.59 0.38 -19.42
CA LEU A 100 15.43 0.46 -18.53
C LEU A 100 14.26 1.21 -19.19
N GLU A 101 14.55 2.29 -19.92
CA GLU A 101 13.55 3.04 -20.66
C GLU A 101 12.94 2.20 -21.78
N ASP A 102 13.76 1.46 -22.52
CA ASP A 102 13.29 0.53 -23.55
C ASP A 102 12.42 -0.58 -22.97
N PHE A 103 12.83 -1.17 -21.84
CA PHE A 103 12.03 -2.17 -21.14
C PHE A 103 10.67 -1.59 -20.72
N ALA A 104 10.68 -0.44 -20.05
CA ALA A 104 9.47 0.18 -19.53
C ALA A 104 8.52 0.54 -20.69
N MET A 105 9.04 1.10 -21.78
CA MET A 105 8.26 1.48 -22.94
C MET A 105 7.58 0.27 -23.58
N MET A 106 8.32 -0.82 -23.80
CA MET A 106 7.77 -2.04 -24.37
C MET A 106 6.71 -2.67 -23.47
N LEU A 107 6.96 -2.78 -22.16
CA LEU A 107 6.02 -3.40 -21.22
C LEU A 107 4.72 -2.60 -21.08
N VAL A 108 4.83 -1.27 -20.95
CA VAL A 108 3.67 -0.38 -20.87
C VAL A 108 2.84 -0.47 -22.15
N THR A 109 3.51 -0.39 -23.31
CA THR A 109 2.82 -0.43 -24.61
C THR A 109 2.06 -1.73 -24.82
N ASP A 110 2.70 -2.88 -24.54
CA ASP A 110 2.05 -4.19 -24.70
C ASP A 110 0.85 -4.36 -23.75
N LEU A 111 0.99 -3.92 -22.49
CA LEU A 111 -0.07 -4.06 -21.50
C LEU A 111 -1.24 -3.12 -21.80
N HIS A 112 -0.97 -1.88 -22.21
CA HIS A 112 -2.00 -0.93 -22.64
C HIS A 112 -2.75 -1.45 -23.86
N HIS A 113 -2.02 -1.97 -24.85
CA HIS A 113 -2.63 -2.61 -26.01
C HIS A 113 -3.53 -3.77 -25.61
N TYR A 114 -3.04 -4.69 -24.78
CA TYR A 114 -3.83 -5.82 -24.29
C TYR A 114 -5.09 -5.37 -23.52
N TYR A 115 -4.98 -4.32 -22.71
CA TYR A 115 -6.12 -3.77 -21.99
C TYR A 115 -7.19 -3.24 -22.94
N ASP A 116 -6.79 -2.41 -23.92
CA ASP A 116 -7.70 -1.78 -24.86
C ASP A 116 -8.32 -2.77 -25.85
N THR A 117 -7.69 -3.91 -26.13
CA THR A 117 -8.20 -4.89 -27.10
C THR A 117 -8.92 -6.08 -26.47
N GLU A 118 -8.49 -6.56 -25.30
CA GLU A 118 -9.00 -7.80 -24.70
C GLU A 118 -9.76 -7.57 -23.39
N VAL A 119 -9.41 -6.54 -22.61
CA VAL A 119 -9.97 -6.33 -21.26
C VAL A 119 -11.14 -5.34 -21.29
N SER A 120 -10.96 -4.18 -21.91
CA SER A 120 -11.97 -3.13 -21.98
C SER A 120 -12.01 -2.42 -23.34
N PRO A 121 -12.44 -3.11 -24.42
CA PRO A 121 -12.58 -2.47 -25.73
C PRO A 121 -13.59 -1.32 -25.69
N GLY A 122 -13.11 -0.09 -25.93
CA GLY A 122 -13.93 1.11 -25.85
C GLY A 122 -14.31 1.51 -24.41
N GLY A 123 -13.55 1.06 -23.41
CA GLY A 123 -13.70 1.47 -22.02
C GLY A 123 -13.47 2.97 -21.80
N VAL A 124 -14.02 3.48 -20.70
CA VAL A 124 -13.85 4.90 -20.30
C VAL A 124 -12.58 5.10 -19.46
N LEU A 125 -12.07 4.02 -18.85
CA LEU A 125 -10.86 4.05 -18.03
C LEU A 125 -9.63 3.89 -18.92
N LEU A 126 -8.67 4.80 -18.80
CA LEU A 126 -7.43 4.75 -19.57
C LEU A 126 -6.42 3.79 -18.89
N PRO A 127 -5.73 2.89 -19.63
CA PRO A 127 -4.81 1.92 -19.04
C PRO A 127 -3.61 2.58 -18.33
N SER A 128 -3.26 3.82 -18.68
CA SER A 128 -2.22 4.59 -17.98
C SER A 128 -2.57 4.93 -16.52
N PHE A 129 -3.85 4.86 -16.13
CA PHE A 129 -4.26 5.00 -14.73
C PHE A 129 -4.06 3.71 -13.93
N LEU A 130 -3.94 2.56 -14.61
CA LEU A 130 -3.80 1.25 -14.00
C LEU A 130 -2.35 0.77 -13.95
N PHE A 131 -1.55 1.15 -14.96
CA PHE A 131 -0.18 0.69 -15.08
C PHE A 131 0.68 1.70 -15.84
N GLY A 132 1.81 2.08 -15.26
CA GLY A 132 2.72 3.08 -15.82
C GLY A 132 4.20 2.74 -15.64
N LYS A 133 5.05 3.72 -15.94
CA LYS A 133 6.51 3.56 -15.87
C LYS A 133 6.98 3.23 -14.45
N ASP A 134 6.39 3.85 -13.43
CA ASP A 134 6.77 3.61 -12.03
C ASP A 134 6.57 2.14 -11.64
N ASP A 135 5.54 1.50 -12.18
CA ASP A 135 5.26 0.07 -11.96
C ASP A 135 6.30 -0.81 -12.65
N CYS A 136 6.68 -0.47 -13.88
CA CYS A 136 7.78 -1.13 -14.60
C CYS A 136 9.10 -1.04 -13.83
N ASP A 137 9.44 0.16 -13.34
CA ASP A 137 10.65 0.40 -12.58
C ASP A 137 10.64 -0.41 -11.27
N ALA A 138 9.48 -0.54 -10.62
CA ALA A 138 9.31 -1.36 -9.43
C ALA A 138 9.51 -2.85 -9.70
N ILE A 139 8.96 -3.36 -10.82
CA ILE A 139 9.14 -4.74 -11.29
C ILE A 139 10.62 -5.01 -11.56
N LEU A 140 11.28 -4.14 -12.33
CA LEU A 140 12.70 -4.26 -12.67
C LEU A 140 13.58 -4.27 -11.42
N ALA A 141 13.34 -3.34 -10.50
CA ALA A 141 14.09 -3.23 -9.26
C ALA A 141 13.92 -4.46 -8.35
N SER A 142 12.82 -5.21 -8.51
CA SER A 142 12.46 -6.36 -7.68
C SER A 142 12.48 -7.68 -8.45
N LEU A 143 13.02 -7.69 -9.68
CA LEU A 143 12.87 -8.80 -10.63
C LEU A 143 13.41 -10.13 -10.08
N GLU A 144 14.53 -10.09 -9.37
CA GLU A 144 15.15 -11.26 -8.73
C GLU A 144 14.26 -11.88 -7.64
N HIS A 145 13.34 -11.11 -7.07
CA HIS A 145 12.47 -11.52 -5.98
C HIS A 145 11.07 -11.94 -6.42
N ILE A 146 10.70 -11.75 -7.69
CA ILE A 146 9.39 -12.14 -8.24
C ILE A 146 9.45 -13.58 -8.73
N ASN A 147 9.00 -14.53 -7.92
CA ASN A 147 9.02 -15.97 -8.22
C ASN A 147 7.63 -16.55 -8.41
N GLU A 148 6.59 -15.87 -7.93
CA GLU A 148 5.20 -16.23 -8.14
C GLU A 148 4.33 -14.99 -8.41
N ILE A 149 3.10 -15.23 -8.86
CA ILE A 149 2.11 -14.19 -9.14
C ILE A 149 1.84 -13.34 -7.88
N GLY A 150 1.85 -13.95 -6.70
CA GLY A 150 1.64 -13.26 -5.42
C GLY A 150 2.69 -12.17 -5.13
N ASP A 151 3.93 -12.36 -5.57
CA ASP A 151 5.01 -11.39 -5.36
C ASP A 151 4.73 -10.08 -6.11
N LEU A 152 4.09 -10.13 -7.28
CA LEU A 152 3.77 -8.95 -8.08
C LEU A 152 2.85 -7.98 -7.37
N ARG A 153 1.87 -8.51 -6.62
CA ARG A 153 0.96 -7.68 -5.82
C ARG A 153 1.73 -6.87 -4.76
N GLY A 154 2.79 -7.42 -4.20
CA GLY A 154 3.65 -6.71 -3.24
C GLY A 154 4.60 -5.70 -3.88
N VAL A 155 4.90 -5.86 -5.17
CA VAL A 155 5.85 -5.01 -5.92
C VAL A 155 5.17 -3.80 -6.55
N ILE A 156 4.07 -4.03 -7.29
CA ILE A 156 3.32 -2.99 -7.99
C ILE A 156 2.33 -2.33 -7.02
N GLY A 157 1.58 -3.16 -6.28
CA GLY A 157 0.47 -2.69 -5.46
C GLY A 157 -0.64 -2.07 -6.30
N GLY A 158 -1.42 -1.16 -5.70
CA GLY A 158 -2.38 -0.34 -6.43
C GLY A 158 -3.62 -1.06 -6.97
N GLU A 159 -4.38 -0.33 -7.78
CA GLU A 159 -5.54 -0.85 -8.51
C GLU A 159 -5.06 -1.67 -9.71
N CYS A 160 -5.65 -2.85 -9.91
CA CYS A 160 -5.31 -3.74 -11.02
C CYS A 160 -6.58 -4.31 -11.65
N PHE A 161 -6.53 -4.62 -12.94
CA PHE A 161 -7.63 -5.33 -13.59
C PHE A 161 -7.49 -6.85 -13.41
N ILE A 162 -8.61 -7.56 -13.55
CA ILE A 162 -8.65 -9.02 -13.39
C ILE A 162 -7.76 -9.67 -14.46
N GLY A 163 -6.81 -10.51 -14.06
CA GLY A 163 -5.87 -11.18 -14.97
C GLY A 163 -4.58 -10.42 -15.25
N GLN A 164 -4.39 -9.21 -14.72
CA GLN A 164 -3.19 -8.40 -14.95
C GLN A 164 -1.91 -9.11 -14.49
N TYR A 165 -1.91 -9.67 -13.28
CA TYR A 165 -0.72 -10.33 -12.73
C TYR A 165 -0.41 -11.65 -13.43
N GLU A 166 -1.43 -12.40 -13.83
CA GLU A 166 -1.31 -13.60 -14.65
C GLU A 166 -0.68 -13.27 -16.00
N TRP A 167 -1.12 -12.17 -16.63
CA TRP A 167 -0.58 -11.70 -17.90
C TRP A 167 0.89 -11.26 -17.78
N LEU A 168 1.21 -10.45 -16.76
CA LEU A 168 2.57 -9.98 -16.47
C LEU A 168 3.53 -11.14 -16.16
N PHE A 169 3.09 -12.08 -15.33
CA PHE A 169 3.93 -13.19 -14.87
C PHE A 169 4.06 -14.30 -15.93
N ASN A 170 2.94 -14.83 -16.43
CA ASN A 170 2.92 -16.05 -17.25
C ASN A 170 2.90 -15.78 -18.74
N PHE A 171 2.18 -14.76 -19.20
CA PHE A 171 1.71 -14.77 -20.58
C PHE A 171 2.67 -14.14 -21.58
N LYS A 172 3.71 -13.42 -21.14
CA LYS A 172 4.67 -12.82 -22.08
C LYS A 172 5.97 -12.28 -21.49
N TRP A 173 5.96 -11.77 -20.26
CA TRP A 173 6.99 -10.81 -19.86
C TRP A 173 8.00 -11.36 -18.85
N ILE A 174 7.64 -11.62 -17.60
CA ILE A 174 8.66 -11.87 -16.57
C ILE A 174 9.41 -13.18 -16.78
N ILE A 175 8.72 -14.27 -17.12
CA ILE A 175 9.36 -15.57 -17.38
C ILE A 175 10.28 -15.49 -18.61
N ASN A 176 9.80 -14.92 -19.72
CA ASN A 176 10.57 -14.82 -20.96
C ASN A 176 11.76 -13.87 -20.83
N TYR A 177 11.56 -12.73 -20.16
CA TYR A 177 12.62 -11.76 -19.92
C TYR A 177 13.71 -12.35 -19.03
N LYS A 178 13.36 -13.05 -17.94
CA LYS A 178 14.34 -13.78 -17.12
C LYS A 178 15.11 -14.83 -17.91
N ALA A 179 14.44 -15.57 -18.79
CA ALA A 179 15.08 -16.56 -19.65
C ALA A 179 16.09 -15.93 -20.64
N ASN A 180 15.75 -14.78 -21.22
CA ASN A 180 16.62 -14.05 -22.15
C ASN A 180 17.78 -13.33 -21.43
N GLU A 181 17.56 -12.72 -20.26
CA GLU A 181 18.61 -12.14 -19.40
C GLU A 181 19.68 -13.18 -19.00
N LEU A 182 19.24 -14.40 -18.66
CA LEU A 182 20.15 -15.50 -18.31
C LEU A 182 20.93 -16.03 -19.52
N ALA A 183 20.38 -15.95 -20.73
CA ALA A 183 21.04 -16.35 -21.96
C ALA A 183 22.09 -15.33 -22.45
N GLY A 184 21.97 -14.06 -22.07
CA GLY A 184 22.89 -12.99 -22.44
C GLY A 184 24.13 -12.85 -21.55
N ARG A 185 24.21 -13.56 -20.40
CA ARG A 185 25.37 -13.44 -19.50
C ARG A 185 26.54 -14.32 -19.93
N PRO A 186 27.78 -13.78 -20.02
CA PRO A 186 28.97 -14.62 -20.06
C PRO A 186 29.02 -15.50 -18.82
N ALA A 187 29.36 -16.78 -19.01
CA ALA A 187 29.46 -17.74 -17.91
C ALA A 187 30.29 -17.17 -16.74
N PRO A 188 29.87 -17.36 -15.48
CA PRO A 188 30.61 -16.85 -14.35
C PRO A 188 32.01 -17.47 -14.35
N ALA A 189 33.04 -16.62 -14.41
CA ALA A 189 34.41 -17.04 -14.24
C ALA A 189 34.52 -17.79 -12.90
N GLN A 190 35.01 -19.04 -12.97
CA GLN A 190 35.22 -19.89 -11.81
C GLN A 190 36.02 -19.13 -10.74
N PRO A 191 35.57 -19.11 -9.47
CA PRO A 191 36.32 -18.47 -8.41
C PRO A 191 37.63 -19.24 -8.22
N THR A 192 38.75 -18.55 -8.46
CA THR A 192 40.07 -19.04 -8.07
C THR A 192 40.07 -19.21 -6.56
N HIS A 193 40.32 -20.44 -6.11
CA HIS A 193 40.44 -20.79 -4.69
C HIS A 193 41.58 -20.01 -4.04
N VAL A 194 41.27 -18.86 -3.44
CA VAL A 194 42.14 -18.22 -2.46
C VAL A 194 41.89 -18.88 -1.12
N THR A 195 42.82 -19.74 -0.71
CA THR A 195 42.86 -20.41 0.60
C THR A 195 42.88 -19.37 1.72
N LYS A 196 41.76 -19.23 2.43
CA LYS A 196 41.69 -18.45 3.67
C LYS A 196 42.46 -19.20 4.76
N LYS A 197 43.61 -18.64 5.18
CA LYS A 197 44.36 -19.08 6.36
C LYS A 197 43.46 -19.01 7.61
N ALA A 198 43.41 -20.11 8.36
CA ALA A 198 42.63 -20.22 9.59
C ALA A 198 43.14 -19.24 10.66
N ARG A 199 42.22 -18.47 11.26
CA ARG A 199 42.49 -17.59 12.40
C ARG A 199 42.41 -18.41 13.68
N SER A 200 43.55 -18.73 14.27
CA SER A 200 43.62 -19.39 15.58
C SER A 200 43.10 -18.45 16.67
N TRP A 201 42.18 -18.98 17.47
CA TRP A 201 41.70 -18.34 18.69
C TRP A 201 42.76 -18.51 19.79
N THR A 202 43.20 -17.41 20.38
CA THR A 202 43.92 -17.41 21.65
C THR A 202 43.23 -16.40 22.57
N SER A 203 42.55 -16.91 23.59
CA SER A 203 42.04 -16.13 24.70
C SER A 203 43.16 -15.88 25.70
N PRO A 204 43.31 -14.66 26.24
CA PRO A 204 44.03 -14.47 27.49
C PRO A 204 43.08 -14.21 28.66
N SER A 205 43.32 -14.99 29.71
CA SER A 205 42.75 -14.95 31.04
C SER A 205 42.89 -13.61 31.76
N THR A 206 41.94 -13.32 32.63
CA THR A 206 41.95 -12.26 33.64
C THR A 206 43.11 -12.37 34.62
N PRO A 207 43.46 -11.26 35.28
CA PRO A 207 43.51 -11.29 36.74
C PRO A 207 42.64 -10.21 37.38
N LYS A 208 42.05 -10.61 38.51
CA LYS A 208 41.32 -9.78 39.47
C LYS A 208 42.26 -8.75 40.09
N ASP A 209 41.78 -7.52 40.31
CA ASP A 209 42.21 -6.80 41.50
C ASP A 209 41.08 -5.99 42.13
N LYS A 210 41.04 -6.04 43.46
CA LYS A 210 40.03 -5.47 44.33
C LYS A 210 40.55 -4.14 44.87
N THR A 211 39.76 -3.07 44.85
CA THR A 211 39.89 -2.06 45.91
C THR A 211 38.55 -1.37 46.19
N LYS A 212 38.25 -1.26 47.48
CA LYS A 212 37.08 -0.68 48.14
C LYS A 212 37.58 0.55 48.91
N ALA A 213 36.89 1.69 48.80
CA ALA A 213 36.81 2.80 49.77
C ALA A 213 35.75 3.79 49.24
N THR A 214 34.58 4.04 49.84
CA THR A 214 34.17 4.81 51.05
C THR A 214 34.64 6.26 51.17
N ASP A 215 33.63 7.11 51.49
CA ASP A 215 33.59 8.50 51.98
C ASP A 215 33.77 9.62 50.93
N ILE A 216 32.92 10.66 50.84
CA ILE A 216 32.03 11.37 51.80
C ILE A 216 30.69 11.71 51.13
#